data_AF-A0A087U5R2-F1
#
_entry.id   AF-A0A087U5R2-F1
#
_cell.length_a   1.000
_cell.length_b   1.000
_cell.length_c   1.000
_cell.angle_alpha   90.00
_cell.angle_beta   90.00
_cell.angle_gamma   90.00
#
_symmetry.space_group_name_H-M   'P 1'
#
loop_
_entity.id
_entity.type
_entity.pdbx_description
1 polymer ?
#
loop_
_entity_poly.entity_id
_entity_poly.type
_entity_poly.pdbx_seq_one_letter_code
_entity_poly.pdbx_strand_id
1 'polypeptide(L)'
;MGIGEESTVRMRRAKSVTQVEGVSQKEKRIRAVQPDKPIHKQRDSLLSSSSGYTNYRGVLNLCIVLLVLSNARVALENIIKYGILIDPVQWFTVFLNKPSESPSILILLGLTVVPLLSLGIEKLLSKGRINEQIGLVLIVALLTAEVLLPPLVVYLTDCHAVAASFVLGFVSIVFLKLVS
;
A
#
# COMPACT_ATOMS: atom_id res chain seq x y z
N MET A 1 27.51 11.25 -50.69
CA MET A 1 26.08 11.34 -51.08
C MET A 1 25.57 9.91 -51.18
N GLY A 2 25.07 9.38 -50.07
CA GLY A 2 24.56 8.00 -49.96
C GLY A 2 23.26 8.07 -49.17
N ILE A 3 22.20 7.59 -49.80
CA ILE A 3 20.79 7.86 -49.52
C ILE A 3 20.36 7.12 -48.23
N GLY A 4 19.62 7.81 -47.37
CA GLY A 4 19.11 7.26 -46.12
C GLY A 4 18.07 6.15 -46.33
N GLU A 5 18.19 5.07 -45.57
CA GLU A 5 17.16 4.06 -45.43
C GLU A 5 16.02 4.60 -44.55
N GLU A 6 14.92 5.02 -45.19
CA GLU A 6 13.63 5.14 -44.51
C GLU A 6 13.14 3.74 -44.13
N SER A 7 13.17 3.43 -42.84
CA SER A 7 12.50 2.27 -42.28
C SER A 7 10.99 2.49 -42.31
N THR A 8 10.33 2.07 -43.40
CA THR A 8 8.87 2.04 -43.47
C THR A 8 8.31 1.06 -42.44
N VAL A 9 7.91 1.58 -41.29
CA VAL A 9 7.15 0.86 -40.28
C VAL A 9 5.78 0.51 -40.89
N ARG A 10 5.62 -0.73 -41.36
CA ARG A 10 4.32 -1.28 -41.77
C ARG A 10 3.40 -1.35 -40.55
N MET A 11 2.59 -0.31 -40.34
CA MET A 11 1.53 -0.35 -39.34
C MET A 11 0.56 -1.49 -39.68
N ARG A 12 0.59 -2.56 -38.90
CA ARG A 12 -0.39 -3.65 -38.98
C ARG A 12 -1.75 -3.05 -38.66
N ARG A 13 -2.58 -2.92 -39.70
CA ARG A 13 -3.94 -2.36 -39.60
C ARG A 13 -4.70 -3.11 -38.51
N ALA A 14 -5.01 -2.42 -37.41
CA ALA A 14 -5.89 -2.95 -36.38
C ALA A 14 -7.26 -3.20 -37.04
N LYS A 15 -7.65 -4.47 -37.19
CA LYS A 15 -8.98 -4.81 -37.70
C LYS A 15 -9.99 -4.27 -36.69
N SER A 16 -10.96 -3.49 -37.17
CA SER A 16 -12.00 -2.93 -36.32
C SER A 16 -12.79 -4.07 -35.67
N VAL A 17 -13.20 -3.86 -34.41
CA VAL A 17 -13.91 -4.84 -33.58
C VAL A 17 -15.14 -5.41 -34.31
N THR A 18 -15.87 -4.57 -35.04
CA THR A 18 -17.02 -4.94 -35.89
C THR A 18 -16.67 -5.91 -37.01
N GLN A 19 -15.48 -5.79 -37.62
CA GLN A 19 -15.05 -6.72 -38.67
C GLN A 19 -14.62 -8.07 -38.07
N VAL A 20 -14.05 -8.07 -36.86
CA VAL A 20 -13.65 -9.28 -36.12
C VAL A 20 -14.88 -10.06 -35.64
N GLU A 21 -15.90 -9.38 -35.13
CA GLU A 21 -17.18 -9.98 -34.73
C GLU A 21 -17.90 -10.65 -35.90
N GLY A 22 -17.95 -9.99 -37.06
CA GLY A 22 -18.60 -10.53 -38.26
C GLY A 22 -17.92 -11.79 -38.81
N VAL A 23 -16.59 -11.89 -38.74
CA VAL A 23 -15.86 -13.10 -39.13
C VAL A 23 -16.07 -14.23 -38.12
N SER A 24 -16.02 -13.92 -36.82
CA SER A 24 -16.29 -14.92 -35.76
C SER A 24 -17.71 -15.49 -35.87
N GLN A 25 -18.70 -14.66 -36.20
CA GLN A 25 -20.08 -15.12 -36.34
C GLN A 25 -20.30 -16.00 -37.59
N LYS A 26 -19.63 -15.71 -38.70
CA LYS A 26 -19.65 -16.56 -39.90
C LYS A 26 -19.01 -17.91 -39.63
N GLU A 27 -17.87 -17.95 -38.95
CA GLU A 27 -17.22 -19.20 -38.56
C GLU A 27 -18.08 -20.04 -37.60
N LYS A 28 -18.76 -19.42 -36.65
CA LYS A 28 -19.69 -20.11 -35.74
C LYS A 28 -20.85 -20.78 -36.49
N ARG A 29 -21.37 -20.14 -37.55
CA ARG A 29 -22.43 -20.72 -38.40
C ARG A 29 -21.94 -21.91 -39.20
N ILE A 30 -20.73 -21.82 -39.78
CA ILE A 30 -20.12 -22.93 -40.52
C ILE A 30 -19.85 -24.12 -39.60
N ARG A 31 -19.36 -23.87 -38.37
CA ARG A 31 -19.12 -24.92 -37.36
C ARG A 31 -20.40 -25.59 -36.86
N ALA A 32 -21.55 -24.91 -36.89
CA ALA A 32 -22.82 -25.47 -36.44
C ALA A 32 -23.45 -26.47 -37.45
N VAL A 33 -23.05 -26.40 -38.72
CA VAL A 33 -23.56 -27.27 -39.79
C VAL A 33 -22.70 -28.53 -39.97
N GLN A 34 -21.52 -28.58 -39.33
CA GLN A 34 -20.65 -29.75 -39.38
C GLN A 34 -21.27 -30.94 -38.62
N PRO A 35 -21.18 -32.18 -39.15
CA PRO A 35 -21.75 -33.37 -38.51
C PRO A 35 -21.00 -33.77 -37.23
N ASP A 36 -19.73 -33.40 -37.14
CA ASP A 36 -18.91 -33.53 -35.94
C ASP A 36 -19.33 -32.46 -34.92
N LYS A 37 -19.65 -32.87 -33.70
CA LYS A 37 -19.97 -31.96 -32.59
C LYS A 37 -18.70 -31.72 -31.76
N PRO A 38 -17.88 -30.69 -32.05
CA PRO A 38 -16.70 -30.40 -31.24
C PRO A 38 -17.14 -29.99 -29.83
N ILE A 39 -16.75 -30.80 -28.85
CA ILE A 39 -17.00 -30.52 -27.42
C ILE A 39 -16.08 -29.40 -26.88
N HIS A 40 -14.96 -29.15 -27.56
CA HIS A 40 -13.99 -28.13 -27.19
C HIS A 40 -14.48 -26.76 -27.65
N LYS A 41 -14.74 -25.88 -26.68
CA LYS A 41 -15.10 -24.48 -26.92
C LYS A 41 -13.88 -23.61 -26.67
N GLN A 42 -13.64 -22.63 -27.53
CA GLN A 42 -12.66 -21.59 -27.26
C GLN A 42 -13.10 -20.83 -26.01
N ARG A 43 -12.35 -21.01 -24.91
CA ARG A 43 -12.58 -20.37 -23.62
C ARG A 43 -11.25 -19.81 -23.16
N ASP A 44 -11.25 -18.55 -22.74
CA ASP A 44 -10.06 -17.93 -22.17
C ASP A 44 -9.69 -18.62 -20.85
N SER A 45 -8.40 -18.62 -20.51
CA SER A 45 -7.93 -19.11 -19.21
C SER A 45 -8.66 -18.38 -18.09
N LEU A 46 -9.04 -19.08 -17.01
CA LEU A 46 -9.73 -18.45 -15.87
C LEU A 46 -8.91 -17.32 -15.23
N LEU A 47 -7.59 -17.32 -15.40
CA LEU A 47 -6.66 -16.27 -14.96
C LEU A 47 -6.47 -15.13 -15.98
N SER A 48 -7.08 -15.23 -17.17
CA SER A 48 -7.04 -14.16 -18.17
C SER A 48 -7.93 -13.01 -17.71
N SER A 49 -7.43 -11.77 -17.84
CA SER A 49 -8.21 -10.56 -17.54
C SER A 49 -9.51 -10.45 -18.34
N SER A 50 -9.60 -11.12 -19.50
CA SER A 50 -10.80 -11.21 -20.35
C SER A 50 -11.84 -12.23 -19.89
N SER A 51 -11.50 -13.14 -18.96
CA SER A 51 -12.36 -14.27 -18.59
C SER A 51 -13.53 -13.92 -17.66
N GLY A 52 -13.50 -12.78 -16.97
CA GLY A 52 -14.56 -12.37 -16.04
C GLY A 52 -14.75 -13.29 -14.82
N TYR A 53 -13.79 -14.18 -14.53
CA TYR A 53 -13.85 -15.09 -13.39
C TYR A 53 -13.42 -14.38 -12.11
N THR A 54 -14.23 -14.48 -11.05
CA THR A 54 -14.04 -13.74 -9.78
C THR A 54 -13.88 -14.65 -8.55
N ASN A 55 -14.06 -15.96 -8.69
CA ASN A 55 -14.08 -16.87 -7.54
C ASN A 55 -12.70 -17.49 -7.25
N TYR A 56 -11.80 -16.68 -6.67
CA TYR A 56 -10.43 -17.06 -6.29
C TYR A 56 -10.29 -17.54 -4.84
N ARG A 57 -11.40 -17.77 -4.14
CA ARG A 57 -11.39 -18.18 -2.72
C ARG A 57 -10.55 -19.43 -2.48
N GLY A 58 -10.59 -20.40 -3.41
CA GLY A 58 -9.78 -21.62 -3.32
C GLY A 58 -8.27 -21.37 -3.35
N VAL A 59 -7.80 -20.40 -4.15
CA VAL A 59 -6.39 -20.03 -4.23
C VAL A 59 -5.93 -19.34 -2.95
N LEU A 60 -6.76 -18.44 -2.40
CA LEU A 60 -6.47 -17.80 -1.11
C LEU A 60 -6.43 -18.81 0.04
N ASN A 61 -7.39 -19.73 0.10
CA ASN A 61 -7.42 -20.78 1.11
C ASN A 61 -6.18 -21.68 1.01
N LEU A 62 -5.79 -22.06 -0.21
CA LEU A 62 -4.57 -22.84 -0.43
C LEU A 62 -3.32 -22.08 0.04
N CYS A 63 -3.22 -20.78 -0.26
CA CYS A 63 -2.11 -19.93 0.20
C CYS A 63 -2.00 -19.91 1.73
N ILE A 64 -3.13 -19.74 2.43
CA ILE A 64 -3.17 -19.75 3.91
C ILE A 64 -2.75 -21.13 4.44
N VAL A 65 -3.29 -22.22 3.88
CA VAL A 65 -2.93 -23.58 4.30
C VAL A 65 -1.44 -23.86 4.10
N LEU A 66 -0.87 -23.48 2.95
CA LEU A 66 0.56 -23.62 2.68
C LEU A 66 1.40 -22.79 3.65
N LEU A 67 1.03 -21.53 3.89
CA LEU A 67 1.73 -20.65 4.83
C LEU A 67 1.79 -21.27 6.24
N VAL A 68 0.65 -21.79 6.72
CA VAL A 68 0.57 -22.43 8.04
C VAL A 68 1.38 -23.72 8.06
N LEU A 69 1.18 -24.65 7.11
CA LEU A 69 1.88 -25.93 7.11
C LEU A 69 3.40 -25.77 6.97
N SER A 70 3.86 -24.81 6.17
CA SER A 70 5.29 -24.56 5.97
C SER A 70 5.97 -23.92 7.18
N ASN A 71 5.27 -23.07 7.94
CA ASN A 71 5.89 -22.31 9.05
C ASN A 71 5.52 -22.83 10.45
N ALA A 72 4.43 -23.59 10.60
CA ALA A 72 3.91 -24.01 11.91
C ALA A 72 4.93 -24.84 12.70
N ARG A 73 5.67 -25.74 12.05
CA ARG A 73 6.70 -26.55 12.71
C ARG A 73 7.78 -25.67 13.34
N VAL A 74 8.36 -24.76 12.54
CA VAL A 74 9.44 -23.87 12.99
C VAL A 74 8.93 -22.88 14.03
N ALA A 75 7.71 -22.36 13.87
CA ALA A 75 7.08 -21.49 14.85
C ALA A 75 6.86 -22.19 16.19
N LEU A 76 6.34 -23.42 16.20
CA LEU A 76 6.16 -24.21 17.42
C LEU A 76 7.49 -24.56 18.07
N GLU A 77 8.50 -24.94 17.28
CA GLU A 77 9.84 -25.21 17.78
C GLU A 77 10.46 -23.97 18.45
N ASN A 78 10.28 -22.78 17.84
CA ASN A 78 10.74 -21.53 18.42
C ASN A 78 9.99 -21.16 19.70
N ILE A 79 8.67 -21.34 19.75
CA ILE A 79 7.86 -21.07 20.94
C ILE A 79 8.25 -22.01 22.09
N ILE A 80 8.47 -23.30 21.83
CA ILE A 80 8.82 -24.25 22.88
C ILE A 80 10.27 -24.04 23.36
N LYS A 81 11.22 -23.76 22.46
CA LYS A 81 12.63 -23.58 22.83
C LYS A 81 12.93 -22.23 23.47
N TYR A 82 12.46 -21.15 22.86
CA TYR A 82 12.77 -19.79 23.30
C TYR A 82 11.69 -19.20 24.21
N GLY A 83 10.49 -19.80 24.25
CA GLY A 83 9.35 -19.19 24.92
C GLY A 83 8.94 -17.88 24.26
N ILE A 84 8.09 -17.12 24.94
CA ILE A 84 7.91 -15.69 24.65
C ILE A 84 9.03 -14.96 25.39
N LEU A 85 10.19 -14.84 24.75
CA LEU A 85 11.36 -14.12 25.30
C LEU A 85 11.21 -12.60 25.13
N ILE A 86 10.01 -12.08 25.35
CA ILE A 86 9.72 -10.65 25.30
C ILE A 86 9.12 -10.30 26.65
N ASP A 87 9.95 -9.75 27.52
CA ASP A 87 9.50 -9.17 28.78
C ASP A 87 9.05 -7.73 28.54
N PRO A 88 7.73 -7.47 28.42
CA PRO A 88 7.25 -6.13 28.09
C PRO A 88 7.66 -5.11 29.17
N VAL A 89 7.67 -5.53 30.44
CA VAL A 89 7.99 -4.67 31.58
C VAL A 89 9.44 -4.18 31.51
N GLN A 90 10.39 -5.05 31.16
CA GLN A 90 11.81 -4.67 31.02
C GLN A 90 12.02 -3.72 29.84
N TRP A 91 11.28 -3.90 28.76
CA TRP A 91 11.33 -2.98 27.62
C TRP A 91 10.84 -1.58 27.99
N PHE A 92 9.74 -1.49 28.74
CA PHE A 92 9.24 -0.22 29.26
C PHE A 92 10.22 0.45 30.24
N THR A 93 10.91 -0.32 31.10
CA THR A 93 11.89 0.27 32.02
C THR A 93 13.15 0.76 31.32
N VAL A 94 13.64 0.04 30.30
CA VAL A 94 14.76 0.50 29.46
C VAL A 94 14.38 1.77 28.70
N PHE A 95 13.16 1.82 28.18
CA PHE A 95 12.64 3.02 27.51
C PHE A 95 12.59 4.25 28.43
N LEU A 96 12.04 4.12 29.64
CA LEU A 96 11.92 5.24 30.59
C LEU A 96 13.28 5.72 31.09
N ASN A 97 14.24 4.81 31.26
CA ASN A 97 15.58 5.15 31.75
C ASN A 97 16.48 5.78 30.67
N LYS A 98 16.22 5.53 29.38
CA LYS A 98 17.01 6.06 28.26
C LYS A 98 16.13 6.54 27.10
N PRO A 99 15.41 7.67 27.24
CA PRO A 99 14.50 8.17 26.21
C PRO A 99 15.20 8.56 24.90
N SER A 100 16.49 8.88 24.94
CA SER A 100 17.27 9.25 23.74
C SER A 100 17.68 8.05 22.88
N GLU A 101 17.68 6.83 23.43
CA GLU A 101 18.12 5.62 22.72
C GLU A 101 17.01 5.02 21.85
N SER A 102 15.78 5.52 21.96
CA SER A 102 14.61 5.02 21.21
C SER A 102 13.86 6.17 20.53
N PRO A 103 14.50 6.85 19.56
CA PRO A 103 13.92 7.98 18.82
C PRO A 103 12.57 7.65 18.16
N SER A 104 12.35 6.41 17.72
CA SER A 104 11.08 5.96 17.13
C SER A 104 9.88 6.13 18.07
N ILE A 105 10.05 5.83 19.36
CA ILE A 105 8.99 5.93 20.36
C ILE A 105 8.79 7.40 20.76
N LEU A 106 9.86 8.18 20.83
CA LEU A 106 9.81 9.62 21.09
C LEU A 106 8.98 10.34 20.01
N ILE A 107 9.21 10.02 18.74
CA ILE A 107 8.43 10.55 17.61
C ILE A 107 6.96 10.13 17.75
N LEU A 108 6.69 8.87 18.10
CA LEU A 108 5.31 8.37 18.27
C LEU A 108 4.57 9.07 19.42
N LEU A 109 5.26 9.42 20.51
CA LEU A 109 4.70 10.25 21.58
C LEU A 109 4.46 11.69 21.11
N GLY A 110 5.44 12.30 20.43
CA GLY A 110 5.31 13.64 19.86
C GLY A 110 4.13 13.76 18.89
N LEU A 111 3.86 12.69 18.14
CA LEU A 111 2.74 12.60 17.21
C LEU A 111 1.36 12.80 17.88
N THR A 112 1.23 12.45 19.15
CA THR A 112 -0.02 12.67 19.91
C THR A 112 -0.23 14.13 20.31
N VAL A 113 0.86 14.90 20.43
CA VAL A 113 0.84 16.30 20.86
C VAL A 113 0.37 17.21 19.73
N VAL A 114 0.75 16.91 18.48
CA VAL A 114 0.44 17.78 17.33
C VAL A 114 -1.07 17.94 17.07
N PRO A 115 -1.90 16.88 17.10
CA PRO A 115 -3.36 17.03 17.03
C PRO A 115 -3.95 17.84 18.19
N LEU A 116 -3.40 17.71 19.40
CA LEU A 116 -3.84 18.51 20.56
C LEU A 116 -3.54 19.99 20.36
N LEU A 117 -2.38 20.32 19.78
CA LEU A 117 -2.01 21.68 19.43
C LEU A 117 -2.93 22.26 18.34
N SER A 118 -3.22 21.49 17.29
CA SER A 118 -4.15 21.90 16.23
C SER A 118 -5.53 22.25 16.80
N LEU A 119 -6.07 21.35 17.64
CA LEU A 119 -7.35 21.57 18.32
C LEU A 119 -7.32 22.77 19.28
N GLY A 120 -6.18 23.04 19.91
CA GLY A 120 -5.98 24.23 20.73
C GLY A 120 -6.08 25.52 19.91
N ILE A 121 -5.45 25.56 18.73
CA ILE A 121 -5.48 26.71 17.82
C ILE A 121 -6.91 26.93 17.31
N GLU A 122 -7.61 25.88 16.88
CA GLU A 122 -9.00 25.96 16.43
C GLU A 122 -9.94 26.49 17.52
N LYS A 123 -9.79 26.02 18.77
CA LYS A 123 -10.57 26.54 19.90
C LYS A 123 -10.32 28.02 20.16
N LEU A 124 -9.08 28.49 19.98
CA LEU A 124 -8.74 29.91 20.15
C LEU A 124 -9.31 30.76 19.01
N LEU A 125 -9.34 30.23 17.79
CA LEU A 125 -9.95 30.87 16.63
C LEU A 125 -11.48 30.95 16.78
N SER A 126 -12.14 29.87 17.21
CA SER A 126 -13.59 29.84 17.46
C SER A 126 -14.04 30.82 18.55
N LYS A 127 -13.21 31.06 19.57
CA LYS A 127 -13.48 32.05 20.63
C LYS A 127 -13.18 33.49 20.22
N GLY A 128 -12.71 33.73 19.00
CA GLY A 128 -12.37 35.06 18.49
C GLY A 128 -11.16 35.72 19.19
N ARG A 129 -10.31 34.94 19.87
CA ARG A 129 -9.12 35.47 20.56
C ARG A 129 -7.94 35.72 19.63
N ILE A 130 -7.93 35.08 18.46
CA ILE A 130 -6.85 35.14 17.47
C ILE A 130 -7.46 35.55 16.12
N ASN A 131 -6.75 36.39 15.37
CA ASN A 131 -7.11 36.77 14.01
C ASN A 131 -7.02 35.56 13.06
N GLU A 132 -7.95 35.46 12.10
CA GLU A 132 -8.06 34.34 11.17
C GLU A 132 -6.78 34.11 10.36
N GLN A 133 -6.13 35.19 9.90
CA GLN A 133 -4.86 35.13 9.17
C GLN A 133 -3.74 34.50 10.00
N ILE A 134 -3.66 34.84 11.29
CA ILE A 134 -2.64 34.31 12.21
C ILE A 134 -2.94 32.84 12.52
N GLY A 135 -4.22 32.50 12.74
CA GLY A 135 -4.64 31.11 12.93
C GLY A 135 -4.27 30.21 11.75
N LEU A 136 -4.51 30.68 10.52
CA LEU A 136 -4.15 29.95 9.30
C LEU A 136 -2.64 29.75 9.19
N VAL A 137 -1.84 30.80 9.39
CA VAL A 137 -0.37 30.70 9.36
C VAL A 137 0.15 29.71 10.41
N LEU A 138 -0.40 29.71 11.63
CA LEU A 138 -0.02 28.78 12.68
C LEU A 138 -0.34 27.33 12.33
N ILE A 139 -1.52 27.06 11.76
CA ILE A 139 -1.91 25.71 11.33
C ILE A 139 -1.02 25.23 10.19
N VAL A 140 -0.76 26.07 9.18
CA VAL A 140 0.14 25.73 8.07
C VAL A 140 1.56 25.46 8.57
N ALA A 141 2.07 26.28 9.48
CA ALA A 141 3.38 26.07 10.09
C ALA A 141 3.44 24.75 10.88
N LEU A 142 2.38 24.43 11.65
CA LEU A 142 2.29 23.18 12.42
C LEU A 142 2.29 21.96 11.50
N LEU A 143 1.48 21.98 10.43
CA LEU A 143 1.42 20.91 9.43
C LEU A 143 2.77 20.73 8.71
N THR A 144 3.44 21.84 8.39
CA THR A 144 4.76 21.80 7.73
C THR A 144 5.82 21.21 8.66
N ALA A 145 5.83 21.61 9.93
CA ALA A 145 6.75 21.08 10.93
C ALA A 145 6.51 19.58 11.16
N GLU A 146 5.26 19.14 11.21
CA GLU A 146 4.89 17.72 11.39
C GLU A 146 5.42 16.82 10.27
N VAL A 147 5.43 17.29 9.02
CA VAL A 147 5.94 16.50 7.89
C VAL A 147 7.47 16.50 7.84
N LEU A 148 8.12 17.59 8.23
CA LEU A 148 9.58 17.75 8.10
C LEU A 148 10.38 17.25 9.30
N LEU A 149 9.86 17.39 10.52
CA LEU A 149 10.60 17.06 11.75
C LEU A 149 10.86 15.55 11.90
N PRO A 150 9.87 14.64 11.74
CA PRO A 150 10.10 13.21 11.94
C PRO A 150 11.13 12.59 10.97
N PRO A 151 11.10 12.90 9.65
CA PRO A 151 12.15 12.45 8.75
C PRO A 151 13.53 12.98 9.11
N LEU A 152 13.63 14.24 9.55
CA LEU A 152 14.89 14.84 9.96
C LEU A 152 15.47 14.14 11.19
N VAL A 153 14.64 13.85 12.20
CA VAL A 153 15.07 13.14 13.42
C VAL A 153 15.51 11.70 13.10
N VAL A 154 14.77 11.00 12.23
CA VAL A 154 15.12 9.66 11.76
C VAL A 154 16.47 9.65 11.03
N TYR A 155 16.72 10.66 10.19
CA TYR A 155 17.98 10.80 9.46
C TYR A 155 19.17 11.06 10.39
N LEU A 156 18.97 11.81 11.48
CA LEU A 156 20.05 12.17 12.41
C LEU A 156 20.38 11.09 13.45
N THR A 157 19.48 10.14 13.70
CA THR A 157 19.58 9.21 14.83
C THR A 157 19.77 7.74 14.41
N ASP A 158 20.17 7.49 13.15
CA ASP A 158 20.46 6.15 12.60
C ASP A 158 19.46 5.06 13.05
N CYS A 159 18.19 5.33 12.82
CA CYS A 159 17.09 4.46 13.22
C CYS A 159 17.08 3.12 12.45
N HIS A 160 16.63 2.05 13.10
CA HIS A 160 16.32 0.79 12.40
C HIS A 160 15.27 1.03 11.29
N ALA A 161 15.59 0.61 10.05
CA ALA A 161 14.78 0.89 8.87
C ALA A 161 13.31 0.45 8.98
N VAL A 162 13.05 -0.70 9.63
CA VAL A 162 11.69 -1.20 9.84
C VAL A 162 10.92 -0.28 10.79
N ALA A 163 11.51 0.06 11.94
CA ALA A 163 10.88 0.94 12.91
C ALA A 163 10.64 2.35 12.34
N ALA A 164 11.62 2.90 11.62
CA ALA A 164 11.49 4.18 10.92
C ALA A 164 10.33 4.16 9.92
N SER A 165 10.19 3.10 9.13
CA SER A 165 9.11 2.97 8.14
C SER A 165 7.73 2.97 8.80
N PHE A 166 7.58 2.25 9.92
CA PHE A 166 6.33 2.25 10.68
C PHE A 166 6.01 3.63 11.24
N VAL A 167 6.98 4.28 11.88
CA VAL A 167 6.80 5.62 12.49
C VAL A 167 6.44 6.66 11.44
N LEU A 168 7.15 6.71 10.31
CA LEU A 168 6.85 7.62 9.20
C LEU A 168 5.48 7.35 8.56
N GLY A 169 5.06 6.08 8.54
CA GLY A 169 3.70 5.70 8.15
C GLY A 169 2.64 6.32 9.08
N PHE A 170 2.86 6.27 10.40
CA PHE A 170 1.96 6.92 11.37
C PHE A 170 1.94 8.44 11.26
N VAL A 171 3.11 9.07 11.08
CA VAL A 171 3.23 10.52 10.80
C VAL A 171 2.39 10.90 9.58
N SER A 172 2.49 10.13 8.50
CA SER A 172 1.72 10.36 7.27
C SER A 172 0.20 10.23 7.52
N ILE A 173 -0.23 9.25 8.31
CA ILE A 173 -1.64 9.07 8.68
C ILE A 173 -2.17 10.27 9.47
N VAL A 174 -1.41 10.77 10.44
CA VAL A 174 -1.82 11.92 11.26
C VAL A 174 -1.84 13.21 10.45
N PHE A 175 -0.83 13.42 9.60
CA PHE A 175 -0.84 14.53 8.65
C PHE A 175 -2.11 14.52 7.78
N LEU A 176 -2.45 13.39 7.17
CA LEU A 176 -3.66 13.27 6.34
C LEU A 176 -4.94 13.52 7.15
N LYS A 177 -4.97 13.11 8.43
CA LYS A 177 -6.11 13.37 9.32
C LYS A 177 -6.24 14.81 9.80
N LEU A 178 -5.14 15.56 9.86
CA LEU A 178 -5.16 16.98 10.25
C LEU A 178 -5.47 17.89 9.06
N VAL A 179 -5.13 17.45 7.85
CA VAL A 179 -5.48 18.18 6.61
C VAL A 179 -6.94 17.96 6.21
N SER A 180 -7.49 16.77 6.46
CA SER A 180 -8.89 16.41 6.18
C SER A 180 -9.86 16.99 7.19
#